data_AF-A0A5D3FCB1-F1
#
_entry.id   AF-A0A5D3FCB1-F1
#
_cell.length_a   1.000
_cell.length_b   1.000
_cell.length_c   1.000
_cell.angle_alpha   90.00
_cell.angle_beta   90.00
_cell.angle_gamma   90.00
#
_symmetry.space_group_name_H-M   'P 1'
#
loop_
_entity.id
_entity.type
_entity.pdbx_description
1 polymer ?
#
loop_
_entity_poly.entity_id
_entity_poly.type
_entity_poly.pdbx_seq_one_letter_code
_entity_poly.pdbx_strand_id
1 'polypeptide(L)'
;MDEISNALRSLKMPGMAHYWATMQETRQHDSLSLKDGLQLLIQAELDNRTTSRNSRLVKKARFRYQTSISEVIYDSNRGVDKQKVLNLATCDYVRKGVSVLITGAAGTGKSWLGTALGHQACMNGYKVAYYNVYRLFQEIALARISSTLHRFFAKLAQTDLLILDDFGMKVLDGQQLLDFMEIIEDRHGQKATIMISQLPVSDWYDVMKGNTTAADAILDRLVHTSVRFELKGASLRQKSNLKCTETERND
;
A
#
# COMPACT_ATOMS: atom_id res chain seq x y z
N MET A 1 13.76 36.69 -16.65
CA MET A 1 13.49 35.26 -16.41
C MET A 1 14.54 34.48 -17.17
N ASP A 2 15.24 33.60 -16.47
CA ASP A 2 16.50 33.03 -16.95
C ASP A 2 16.32 31.99 -18.07
N GLU A 3 17.09 32.12 -19.14
CA GLU A 3 16.99 31.32 -20.38
C GLU A 3 17.21 29.83 -20.10
N ILE A 4 18.14 29.52 -19.19
CA ILE A 4 18.46 28.16 -18.75
C ILE A 4 17.26 27.50 -18.05
N SER A 5 16.56 28.21 -17.17
CA SER A 5 15.39 27.67 -16.46
C SER A 5 14.25 27.32 -17.43
N ASN A 6 14.03 28.16 -18.46
CA ASN A 6 13.04 27.90 -19.50
C ASN A 6 13.42 26.70 -20.38
N ALA A 7 14.70 26.57 -20.75
CA ALA A 7 15.21 25.42 -21.49
C ALA A 7 15.10 24.10 -20.68
N LEU A 8 15.44 24.12 -19.39
CA LEU A 8 15.31 22.95 -18.53
C LEU A 8 13.85 22.50 -18.38
N ARG A 9 12.90 23.45 -18.29
CA ARG A 9 11.46 23.14 -18.27
C ARG A 9 10.97 22.54 -19.59
N SER A 10 11.42 23.06 -20.74
CA SER A 10 11.04 22.50 -22.05
C SER A 10 11.59 21.08 -22.26
N LEU A 11 12.77 20.78 -21.71
CA LEU A 11 13.35 19.44 -21.66
C LEU A 11 12.72 18.50 -20.62
N LYS A 12 11.68 18.95 -19.90
CA LYS A 12 11.01 18.21 -18.82
C LYS A 12 11.97 17.83 -17.68
N MET A 13 12.84 18.76 -17.28
CA MET A 13 13.73 18.67 -16.13
C MET A 13 13.37 19.69 -15.03
N PRO A 14 12.19 19.57 -14.41
CA PRO A 14 11.71 20.57 -13.45
C PRO A 14 12.50 20.60 -12.14
N GLY A 15 13.17 19.50 -11.75
CA GLY A 15 14.03 19.46 -10.56
C GLY A 15 15.30 20.28 -10.77
N MET A 16 15.96 20.12 -11.93
CA MET A 16 17.08 20.99 -12.31
C MET A 16 16.67 22.45 -12.38
N ALA A 17 15.54 22.75 -13.03
CA ALA A 17 15.07 24.11 -13.20
C ALA A 17 14.78 24.82 -11.86
N HIS A 18 14.20 24.08 -10.90
CA HIS A 18 13.94 24.59 -9.56
C HIS A 18 15.24 24.84 -8.80
N TYR A 19 16.14 23.85 -8.77
CA TYR A 19 17.42 23.98 -8.07
C TYR A 19 18.30 25.09 -8.66
N TRP A 20 18.31 25.23 -9.98
CA TRP A 20 19.01 26.30 -10.68
C TRP A 20 18.51 27.69 -10.27
N ALA A 21 17.19 27.87 -10.14
CA ALA A 21 16.62 29.13 -9.64
C ALA A 21 17.06 29.41 -8.20
N THR A 22 17.00 28.40 -7.32
CA THR A 22 17.46 28.51 -5.93
C THR A 22 18.96 28.83 -5.83
N MET A 23 19.79 28.24 -6.68
CA MET A 23 21.24 28.46 -6.70
C MET A 23 21.61 29.89 -7.13
N GLN A 24 20.80 30.51 -7.99
CA GLN A 24 20.95 31.91 -8.35
C GLN A 24 20.51 32.86 -7.23
N GLU A 25 19.37 32.58 -6.61
CA GLU A 25 18.86 33.37 -5.47
C GLU A 25 19.85 33.37 -4.30
N THR A 26 20.50 32.24 -4.03
CA THR A 26 21.46 32.06 -2.93
C THR A 26 22.90 32.45 -3.29
N ARG A 27 23.17 32.86 -4.54
CA ARG A 27 24.53 33.17 -5.07
C ARG A 27 25.56 32.05 -4.86
N GLN A 28 25.11 30.80 -4.75
CA GLN A 28 25.98 29.64 -4.55
C GLN A 28 26.72 29.22 -5.84
N HIS A 29 26.29 29.71 -7.00
CA HIS A 29 26.94 29.42 -8.27
C HIS A 29 28.38 29.97 -8.37
N ASP A 30 28.70 31.04 -7.63
CA ASP A 30 30.04 31.66 -7.63
C ASP A 30 31.06 30.85 -6.83
N SER A 31 30.62 30.00 -5.91
CA SER A 31 31.48 29.21 -5.01
C SER A 31 31.60 27.73 -5.40
N LEU A 32 30.75 27.25 -6.31
CA LEU A 32 30.72 25.86 -6.77
C LEU A 32 31.54 25.69 -8.05
N SER A 33 32.34 24.63 -8.11
CA SER A 33 32.94 24.23 -9.38
C SER A 33 31.85 23.79 -10.36
N LEU A 34 32.09 23.94 -11.67
CA LEU A 34 31.14 23.49 -12.70
C LEU A 34 30.73 22.02 -12.52
N LYS A 35 31.71 21.17 -12.16
CA LYS A 35 31.48 19.74 -11.94
C LYS A 35 30.53 19.50 -10.77
N ASP A 36 30.77 20.16 -9.63
CA ASP A 36 29.96 19.98 -8.43
C ASP A 36 28.56 20.58 -8.61
N GLY A 37 28.45 21.75 -9.24
CA GLY A 37 27.18 22.35 -9.58
C GLY A 37 26.33 21.47 -10.52
N LEU A 38 26.96 20.89 -11.54
CA LEU A 38 26.28 19.95 -12.44
C LEU A 38 25.83 18.68 -11.70
N GLN A 39 26.67 18.15 -10.81
CA GLN A 39 26.32 16.98 -10.00
C GLN A 39 25.10 17.26 -9.11
N LEU A 40 25.03 18.43 -8.47
CA LEU A 40 23.90 18.85 -7.64
C LEU A 40 22.61 19.02 -8.46
N LEU A 41 22.70 19.65 -9.64
CA LEU A 41 21.56 19.78 -10.55
C LEU A 41 21.02 18.41 -10.98
N ILE A 42 21.91 17.50 -11.39
CA ILE A 42 21.53 16.13 -11.78
C ILE A 42 20.87 15.41 -10.60
N GLN A 43 21.44 15.51 -9.40
CA GLN A 43 20.87 14.89 -8.21
C GLN A 43 19.46 15.43 -7.92
N ALA A 44 19.26 16.75 -7.96
CA ALA A 44 17.96 17.37 -7.75
C ALA A 44 16.89 16.87 -8.73
N GLU A 45 17.26 16.63 -9.98
CA GLU A 45 16.36 16.07 -10.98
C GLU A 45 16.03 14.59 -10.73
N LEU A 46 17.02 13.79 -10.35
CA LEU A 46 16.81 12.37 -10.00
C LEU A 46 15.88 12.25 -8.77
N ASP A 47 16.07 13.09 -7.77
CA ASP A 47 15.25 13.12 -6.56
C ASP A 47 13.82 13.55 -6.88
N ASN A 48 13.66 14.58 -7.72
CA ASN A 48 12.36 15.05 -8.15
C ASN A 48 11.60 13.98 -8.97
N ARG A 49 12.30 13.24 -9.85
CA ARG A 49 11.71 12.12 -10.61
C ARG A 49 11.27 10.99 -9.68
N THR A 50 12.10 10.64 -8.71
CA THR A 50 11.78 9.59 -7.72
C THR A 50 10.56 9.99 -6.89
N THR A 51 10.55 11.22 -6.37
CA THR A 51 9.43 11.77 -5.59
C THR A 51 8.14 11.83 -6.40
N SER A 52 8.21 12.29 -7.65
CA SER A 52 7.05 12.35 -8.56
C SER A 52 6.51 10.96 -8.89
N ARG A 53 7.40 9.99 -9.13
CA ARG A 53 7.02 8.59 -9.37
C ARG A 53 6.30 8.01 -8.15
N ASN A 54 6.90 8.15 -6.97
CA ASN A 54 6.37 7.60 -5.72
C ASN A 54 5.01 8.25 -5.37
N SER A 55 4.89 9.57 -5.50
CA SER A 55 3.63 10.30 -5.31
C SER A 55 2.53 9.82 -6.25
N ARG A 56 2.86 9.53 -7.51
CA ARG A 56 1.91 8.97 -8.47
C ARG A 56 1.47 7.55 -8.10
N LEU A 57 2.39 6.71 -7.61
CA LEU A 57 2.07 5.36 -7.15
C LEU A 57 1.13 5.39 -5.94
N VAL A 58 1.42 6.22 -4.94
CA VAL A 58 0.55 6.40 -3.77
C VAL A 58 -0.84 6.87 -4.16
N LYS A 59 -0.93 7.87 -5.05
CA LYS A 59 -2.23 8.36 -5.58
C LYS A 59 -2.99 7.26 -6.31
N LYS A 60 -2.30 6.44 -7.11
CA LYS A 60 -2.91 5.34 -7.86
C LYS A 60 -3.39 4.20 -6.96
N ALA A 61 -2.71 3.98 -5.83
CA ALA A 61 -3.05 2.93 -4.87
C ALA A 61 -4.39 3.16 -4.16
N ARG A 62 -4.86 4.41 -4.07
CA ARG A 62 -6.16 4.79 -3.47
C ARG A 62 -6.34 4.27 -2.04
N PHE A 63 -5.32 4.41 -1.21
CA PHE A 63 -5.39 4.04 0.20
C PHE A 63 -6.54 4.76 0.91
N ARG A 64 -7.19 4.07 1.86
CA ARG A 64 -8.24 4.68 2.70
C ARG A 64 -7.68 5.78 3.61
N TYR A 65 -6.45 5.62 4.07
CA TYR A 65 -5.74 6.53 4.96
C TYR A 65 -4.35 6.82 4.39
N GLN A 66 -3.74 7.95 4.76
CA GLN A 66 -2.33 8.18 4.49
C GLN A 66 -1.56 7.82 5.76
N THR A 67 -0.74 6.78 5.70
CA THR A 67 -0.01 6.27 6.87
C THR A 67 1.40 5.91 6.46
N SER A 68 2.37 6.25 7.31
CA SER A 68 3.77 5.89 7.12
C SER A 68 4.19 4.76 8.06
N ILE A 69 5.17 3.96 7.64
CA ILE A 69 5.77 2.92 8.49
C ILE A 69 6.42 3.52 9.76
N SER A 70 6.85 4.78 9.70
CA SER A 70 7.47 5.51 10.83
C SER A 70 6.50 5.80 11.97
N GLU A 71 5.19 5.86 11.66
CA GLU A 71 4.13 6.16 12.63
C GLU A 71 3.59 4.89 13.30
N VAL A 72 4.11 3.70 12.93
CA VAL A 72 3.62 2.42 13.45
C VAL A 72 3.98 2.32 14.92
N ILE A 73 2.98 2.14 15.78
CA ILE A 73 3.21 1.83 17.19
C ILE A 73 3.58 0.34 17.28
N TYR A 74 4.87 0.08 17.45
CA TYR A 74 5.40 -1.26 17.68
C TYR A 74 5.11 -1.69 19.12
N ASP A 75 4.32 -2.74 19.27
CA ASP A 75 4.02 -3.32 20.57
C ASP A 75 3.80 -4.83 20.39
N SER A 76 4.76 -5.62 20.85
CA SER A 76 4.72 -7.07 20.77
C SER A 76 3.56 -7.67 21.54
N ASN A 77 3.10 -7.03 22.63
CA ASN A 77 1.92 -7.49 23.38
C ASN A 77 0.63 -7.34 22.56
N ARG A 78 0.64 -6.44 21.58
CA ARG A 78 -0.45 -6.24 20.63
C ARG A 78 -0.30 -7.07 19.37
N GLY A 79 0.68 -7.97 19.30
CA GLY A 79 0.94 -8.80 18.13
C GLY A 79 1.64 -8.06 16.98
N VAL A 80 2.18 -6.86 17.21
CA VAL A 80 2.95 -6.08 16.23
C VAL A 80 4.42 -6.16 16.60
N ASP A 81 5.06 -7.27 16.22
CA ASP A 81 6.49 -7.48 16.40
C ASP A 81 7.30 -6.54 15.49
N LYS A 82 8.14 -5.71 16.11
CA LYS A 82 9.01 -4.76 15.41
C LYS A 82 9.90 -5.43 14.37
N GLN A 83 10.49 -6.59 14.68
CA GLN A 83 11.38 -7.28 13.74
C GLN A 83 10.62 -7.75 12.50
N LYS A 84 9.42 -8.32 12.68
CA LYS A 84 8.57 -8.73 11.56
C LYS A 84 8.17 -7.55 10.68
N VAL A 85 7.79 -6.43 11.28
CA VAL A 85 7.40 -5.24 10.51
C VAL A 85 8.59 -4.63 9.76
N LEU A 86 9.77 -4.55 10.38
CA LEU A 86 10.99 -4.07 9.71
C LEU A 86 11.41 -4.99 8.56
N ASN A 87 11.30 -6.30 8.74
CA ASN A 87 11.55 -7.27 7.66
C ASN A 87 10.59 -7.06 6.49
N LEU A 88 9.31 -6.78 6.75
CA LEU A 88 8.36 -6.46 5.68
C LEU A 88 8.61 -5.08 5.06
N ALA A 89 9.15 -4.12 5.81
CA ALA A 89 9.50 -2.80 5.28
C ALA A 89 10.60 -2.82 4.20
N THR A 90 11.39 -3.91 4.12
CA THR A 90 12.32 -4.17 3.02
C THR A 90 11.61 -4.47 1.69
N CYS A 91 10.31 -4.78 1.73
CA CYS A 91 9.48 -5.21 0.60
C CYS A 91 9.94 -6.50 -0.09
N ASP A 92 10.77 -7.32 0.56
CA ASP A 92 11.16 -8.63 0.02
C ASP A 92 9.97 -9.57 -0.19
N TYR A 93 8.95 -9.46 0.67
CA TYR A 93 7.70 -10.21 0.51
C TYR A 93 6.95 -9.83 -0.78
N VAL A 94 7.03 -8.56 -1.21
CA VAL A 94 6.44 -8.09 -2.49
C VAL A 94 7.16 -8.72 -3.66
N ARG A 95 8.50 -8.77 -3.61
CA ARG A 95 9.32 -9.39 -4.65
C ARG A 95 9.07 -10.89 -4.76
N LYS A 96 8.91 -11.58 -3.63
CA LYS A 96 8.69 -13.04 -3.56
C LYS A 96 7.23 -13.46 -3.79
N GLY A 97 6.30 -12.51 -3.90
CA GLY A 97 4.87 -12.84 -4.05
C GLY A 97 4.26 -13.47 -2.79
N VAL A 98 4.78 -13.13 -1.60
CA VAL A 98 4.36 -13.72 -0.33
C VAL A 98 3.15 -12.96 0.23
N SER A 99 2.14 -13.71 0.68
CA SER A 99 0.94 -13.15 1.29
C SER A 99 1.19 -12.67 2.73
N VAL A 100 0.51 -11.60 3.13
CA VAL A 100 0.53 -11.09 4.51
C VAL A 100 -0.90 -11.08 5.05
N LEU A 101 -1.15 -11.78 6.14
CA LEU A 101 -2.48 -11.83 6.77
C LEU A 101 -2.47 -10.98 8.04
N ILE A 102 -3.40 -10.05 8.15
CA ILE A 102 -3.52 -9.13 9.30
C ILE A 102 -4.92 -9.30 9.89
N THR A 103 -5.01 -9.94 11.05
CA THR A 103 -6.27 -10.24 11.75
C THR A 103 -6.36 -9.53 13.10
N GLY A 104 -7.55 -9.52 13.72
CA GLY A 104 -7.76 -8.95 15.05
C GLY A 104 -9.02 -8.08 15.19
N ALA A 105 -9.37 -7.69 16.40
CA ALA A 105 -10.62 -6.96 16.70
C ALA A 105 -10.70 -5.58 16.01
N ALA A 106 -11.92 -5.01 15.94
CA ALA A 106 -12.12 -3.67 15.38
C ALA A 106 -11.29 -2.61 16.13
N GLY A 107 -10.69 -1.68 15.38
CA GLY A 107 -9.92 -0.57 15.96
C GLY A 107 -8.50 -0.91 16.43
N THR A 108 -8.03 -2.15 16.28
CA THR A 108 -6.65 -2.54 16.68
C THR A 108 -5.55 -1.99 15.76
N GLY A 109 -5.89 -1.38 14.62
CA GLY A 109 -4.91 -0.79 13.69
C GLY A 109 -4.55 -1.65 12.47
N LYS A 110 -5.34 -2.68 12.15
CA LYS A 110 -5.06 -3.59 11.03
C LYS A 110 -4.96 -2.89 9.66
N SER A 111 -6.00 -2.13 9.30
CA SER A 111 -6.04 -1.35 8.06
C SER A 111 -4.91 -0.32 8.01
N TRP A 112 -4.53 0.21 9.17
CA TRP A 112 -3.46 1.19 9.32
C TRP A 112 -2.09 0.54 9.03
N LEU A 113 -1.82 -0.65 9.59
CA LEU A 113 -0.61 -1.43 9.32
C LEU A 113 -0.52 -1.86 7.85
N GLY A 114 -1.60 -2.41 7.28
CA GLY A 114 -1.61 -2.80 5.87
C GLY A 114 -1.39 -1.63 4.92
N THR A 115 -1.96 -0.46 5.25
CA THR A 115 -1.73 0.78 4.49
C THR A 115 -0.29 1.26 4.63
N ALA A 116 0.31 1.19 5.83
CA ALA A 116 1.69 1.62 6.04
C ALA A 116 2.68 0.76 5.25
N LEU A 117 2.47 -0.56 5.20
CA LEU A 117 3.22 -1.48 4.36
C LEU A 117 3.03 -1.17 2.86
N GLY A 118 1.79 -0.88 2.45
CA GLY A 118 1.48 -0.45 1.08
C GLY A 118 2.17 0.84 0.70
N HIS A 119 2.16 1.84 1.58
CA HIS A 119 2.84 3.11 1.37
C HIS A 119 4.35 2.90 1.22
N GLN A 120 4.96 2.10 2.10
CA GLN A 120 6.36 1.74 2.01
C GLN A 120 6.69 1.02 0.69
N ALA A 121 5.83 0.12 0.21
CA ALA A 121 5.98 -0.50 -1.09
C ALA A 121 5.94 0.52 -2.24
N CYS A 122 5.04 1.52 -2.18
CA CYS A 122 5.05 2.62 -3.15
C CYS A 122 6.35 3.44 -3.10
N MET A 123 6.90 3.68 -1.90
CA MET A 123 8.18 4.40 -1.76
C MET A 123 9.35 3.62 -2.38
N ASN A 124 9.29 2.29 -2.33
CA ASN A 124 10.22 1.39 -3.01
C ASN A 124 9.92 1.19 -4.51
N GLY A 125 8.94 1.93 -5.08
CA GLY A 125 8.64 1.92 -6.50
C GLY A 125 7.67 0.83 -6.97
N TYR A 126 7.05 0.09 -6.07
CA TYR A 126 6.08 -0.97 -6.41
C TYR A 126 4.69 -0.41 -6.70
N LYS A 127 3.97 -1.05 -7.64
CA LYS A 127 2.57 -0.75 -7.93
C LYS A 127 1.69 -1.39 -6.88
N VAL A 128 0.95 -0.58 -6.14
CA VAL A 128 0.03 -1.04 -5.09
C VAL A 128 -1.41 -0.72 -5.50
N ALA A 129 -2.35 -1.59 -5.13
CA ALA A 129 -3.78 -1.31 -5.19
C ALA A 129 -4.43 -1.67 -3.86
N TYR A 130 -5.21 -0.76 -3.31
CA TYR A 130 -5.99 -0.98 -2.09
C TYR A 130 -7.47 -1.08 -2.43
N TYR A 131 -8.12 -2.11 -1.91
CA TYR A 131 -9.54 -2.33 -2.05
C TYR A 131 -10.15 -2.74 -0.72
N ASN A 132 -11.29 -2.14 -0.37
CA ASN A 132 -12.23 -2.81 0.51
C ASN A 132 -12.88 -3.96 -0.28
N VAL A 133 -12.93 -5.17 0.29
CA VAL A 133 -13.40 -6.38 -0.40
C VAL A 133 -14.81 -6.23 -0.98
N TYR A 134 -15.72 -5.59 -0.24
CA TYR A 134 -17.08 -5.33 -0.75
C TYR A 134 -17.09 -4.41 -1.97
N ARG A 135 -16.28 -3.33 -1.95
CA ARG A 135 -16.14 -2.44 -3.12
C ARG A 135 -15.47 -3.11 -4.30
N LEU A 136 -14.50 -4.01 -4.06
CA LEU A 136 -13.88 -4.81 -5.11
C LEU A 136 -14.93 -5.63 -5.87
N PHE A 137 -15.81 -6.35 -5.17
CA PHE A 137 -16.85 -7.13 -5.83
C PHE A 137 -17.88 -6.26 -6.57
N GLN A 138 -18.18 -5.05 -6.08
CA GLN A 138 -18.99 -4.09 -6.85
C GLN A 138 -18.30 -3.68 -8.15
N GLU A 139 -17.01 -3.39 -8.13
CA GLU A 139 -16.24 -3.07 -9.35
C GLU A 139 -16.19 -4.26 -10.31
N ILE A 140 -16.04 -5.48 -9.80
CA ILE A 140 -16.05 -6.72 -10.60
C ILE A 140 -17.43 -6.92 -11.27
N ALA A 141 -18.53 -6.73 -10.53
CA ALA A 141 -19.88 -6.84 -11.06
C ALA A 141 -20.13 -5.82 -12.19
N LEU A 142 -19.69 -4.57 -12.00
CA LEU A 142 -19.78 -3.53 -13.03
C LEU A 142 -18.88 -3.84 -14.25
N ALA A 143 -17.66 -4.35 -14.02
CA ALA A 143 -16.75 -4.77 -15.09
C ALA A 143 -17.33 -5.93 -15.91
N ARG A 144 -18.08 -6.83 -15.27
CA ARG A 144 -18.80 -7.94 -15.94
C ARG A 144 -19.91 -7.42 -16.84
N ILE A 145 -20.74 -6.50 -16.36
CA ILE A 145 -21.83 -5.90 -17.16
C ILE A 145 -21.28 -5.10 -18.35
N SER A 146 -20.15 -4.43 -18.16
CA SER A 146 -19.50 -3.63 -19.22
C SER A 146 -18.58 -4.45 -20.14
N SER A 147 -18.53 -5.77 -20.01
CA SER A 147 -17.64 -6.66 -20.79
C SER A 147 -16.15 -6.28 -20.69
N THR A 148 -15.73 -5.67 -19.56
CA THR A 148 -14.33 -5.27 -19.30
C THR A 148 -13.66 -6.12 -18.20
N LEU A 149 -14.32 -7.19 -17.75
CA LEU A 149 -13.87 -8.08 -16.67
C LEU A 149 -12.43 -8.56 -16.87
N HIS A 150 -12.11 -9.12 -18.04
CA HIS A 150 -10.78 -9.63 -18.33
C HIS A 150 -9.68 -8.57 -18.15
N ARG A 151 -9.94 -7.32 -18.57
CA ARG A 151 -8.99 -6.21 -18.38
C ARG A 151 -8.84 -5.83 -16.91
N PHE A 152 -9.91 -5.95 -16.13
CA PHE A 152 -9.89 -5.70 -14.69
C PHE A 152 -9.02 -6.73 -13.96
N PHE A 153 -9.23 -8.02 -14.21
CA PHE A 153 -8.41 -9.10 -13.66
C PHE A 153 -6.94 -8.99 -14.09
N ALA A 154 -6.67 -8.76 -15.37
CA ALA A 154 -5.30 -8.55 -15.86
C ALA A 154 -4.59 -7.37 -15.15
N LYS A 155 -5.33 -6.29 -14.86
CA LYS A 155 -4.80 -5.15 -14.10
C LYS A 155 -4.49 -5.53 -12.65
N LEU A 156 -5.36 -6.32 -12.00
CA LEU A 156 -5.10 -6.82 -10.66
C LEU A 156 -3.88 -7.75 -10.65
N ALA A 157 -3.80 -8.72 -11.55
CA ALA A 157 -2.66 -9.64 -11.68
C ALA A 157 -1.33 -8.89 -11.90
N GLN A 158 -1.31 -7.81 -12.67
CA GLN A 158 -0.09 -7.00 -12.90
C GLN A 158 0.31 -6.09 -11.73
N THR A 159 -0.54 -5.97 -10.69
CA THR A 159 -0.26 -5.12 -9.53
C THR A 159 0.69 -5.85 -8.56
N ASP A 160 1.81 -5.22 -8.21
CA ASP A 160 2.85 -5.82 -7.37
C ASP A 160 2.35 -6.19 -5.98
N LEU A 161 1.53 -5.32 -5.39
CA LEU A 161 0.90 -5.53 -4.09
C LEU A 161 -0.60 -5.22 -4.13
N LEU A 162 -1.43 -6.20 -3.82
CA LEU A 162 -2.87 -6.03 -3.67
C LEU A 162 -3.23 -6.07 -2.18
N ILE A 163 -3.91 -5.05 -1.68
CA ILE A 163 -4.37 -4.97 -0.30
C ILE A 163 -5.88 -5.10 -0.30
N LEU A 164 -6.39 -6.14 0.36
CA LEU A 164 -7.80 -6.45 0.49
C LEU A 164 -8.21 -6.26 1.96
N ASP A 165 -9.03 -5.23 2.19
CA ASP A 165 -9.46 -4.81 3.51
C ASP A 165 -10.92 -5.16 3.81
N ASP A 166 -11.22 -5.34 5.09
CA ASP A 166 -12.51 -5.78 5.61
C ASP A 166 -12.99 -7.14 5.05
N PHE A 167 -12.07 -8.11 4.87
CA PHE A 167 -12.45 -9.48 4.53
C PHE A 167 -13.24 -10.16 5.67
N GLY A 168 -14.24 -10.96 5.33
CA GLY A 168 -15.03 -11.71 6.30
C GLY A 168 -16.22 -10.97 6.92
N MET A 169 -16.53 -9.75 6.46
CA MET A 169 -17.72 -9.01 6.93
C MET A 169 -19.05 -9.59 6.42
N LYS A 170 -19.01 -10.33 5.30
CA LYS A 170 -20.14 -11.05 4.71
C LYS A 170 -19.64 -12.35 4.11
N VAL A 171 -20.49 -13.37 4.14
CA VAL A 171 -20.27 -14.62 3.41
C VAL A 171 -20.28 -14.30 1.92
N LEU A 172 -19.32 -14.85 1.19
CA LEU A 172 -19.24 -14.68 -0.27
C LEU A 172 -20.32 -15.54 -0.94
N ASP A 173 -21.00 -14.97 -1.93
CA ASP A 173 -21.84 -15.77 -2.82
C ASP A 173 -20.98 -16.63 -3.78
N GLY A 174 -21.62 -17.55 -4.50
CA GLY A 174 -20.91 -18.49 -5.37
C GLY A 174 -20.09 -17.81 -6.45
N GLN A 175 -20.58 -16.71 -7.05
CA GLN A 175 -19.84 -15.99 -8.10
C GLN A 175 -18.69 -15.19 -7.49
N GLN A 176 -18.90 -14.51 -6.37
CA GLN A 176 -17.87 -13.77 -5.64
C GLN A 176 -16.74 -14.70 -5.19
N LEU A 177 -17.07 -15.92 -4.77
CA LEU A 177 -16.07 -16.90 -4.36
C LEU A 177 -15.21 -17.36 -5.54
N LEU A 178 -15.81 -17.63 -6.71
CA LEU A 178 -15.07 -17.96 -7.93
C LEU A 178 -14.20 -16.79 -8.39
N ASP A 179 -14.75 -15.57 -8.39
CA ASP A 179 -14.01 -14.36 -8.74
C ASP A 179 -12.83 -14.12 -7.79
N PHE A 180 -13.02 -14.40 -6.49
CA PHE A 180 -11.96 -14.30 -5.49
C PHE A 180 -10.89 -15.38 -5.69
N MET A 181 -11.29 -16.62 -5.99
CA MET A 181 -10.38 -17.70 -6.32
C MET A 181 -9.48 -17.33 -7.49
N GLU A 182 -10.04 -16.84 -8.59
CA GLU A 182 -9.28 -16.40 -9.78
C GLU A 182 -8.24 -15.31 -9.42
N ILE A 183 -8.62 -14.31 -8.61
CA ILE A 183 -7.67 -13.28 -8.13
C ILE A 183 -6.51 -13.90 -7.33
N ILE A 184 -6.80 -14.85 -6.45
CA ILE A 184 -5.78 -15.48 -5.60
C ILE A 184 -4.88 -16.39 -6.43
N GLU A 185 -5.43 -17.16 -7.36
CA GLU A 185 -4.69 -18.06 -8.23
C GLU A 185 -3.71 -17.31 -9.14
N ASP A 186 -4.17 -16.26 -9.83
CA ASP A 186 -3.33 -15.45 -10.72
C ASP A 186 -2.15 -14.78 -10.00
N ARG A 187 -2.28 -14.57 -8.69
CA ARG A 187 -1.30 -13.84 -7.89
C ARG A 187 -0.38 -14.76 -7.11
N HIS A 188 -0.80 -15.98 -6.81
CA HIS A 188 -0.07 -16.90 -5.95
C HIS A 188 1.36 -17.16 -6.45
N GLY A 189 2.35 -16.93 -5.59
CA GLY A 189 3.77 -17.13 -5.90
C GLY A 189 4.38 -16.11 -6.87
N GLN A 190 3.60 -15.16 -7.40
CA GLN A 190 4.08 -14.16 -8.36
C GLN A 190 3.97 -12.72 -7.82
N LYS A 191 2.90 -12.43 -7.07
CA LYS A 191 2.54 -11.08 -6.62
C LYS A 191 1.99 -11.13 -5.20
N ALA A 192 2.40 -10.20 -4.35
CA ALA A 192 2.04 -10.24 -2.94
C ALA A 192 0.62 -9.75 -2.69
N THR A 193 -0.07 -10.39 -1.74
CA THR A 193 -1.42 -9.99 -1.34
C THR A 193 -1.46 -9.78 0.17
N ILE A 194 -1.94 -8.61 0.60
CA ILE A 194 -2.24 -8.35 2.01
C ILE A 194 -3.73 -8.55 2.22
N MET A 195 -4.09 -9.47 3.10
CA MET A 195 -5.46 -9.69 3.53
C MET A 195 -5.65 -9.12 4.92
N ILE A 196 -6.67 -8.29 5.09
CA ILE A 196 -7.01 -7.67 6.37
C ILE A 196 -8.41 -8.09 6.77
N SER A 197 -8.54 -8.75 7.92
CA SER A 197 -9.82 -9.28 8.41
C SER A 197 -10.01 -9.01 9.89
N GLN A 198 -11.26 -8.93 10.33
CA GLN A 198 -11.59 -8.95 11.75
C GLN A 198 -11.70 -10.38 12.29
N LEU A 199 -11.95 -11.35 11.41
CA LEU A 199 -12.06 -12.75 11.75
C LEU A 199 -10.67 -13.39 11.85
N PRO A 200 -10.46 -14.32 12.80
CA PRO A 200 -9.29 -15.16 12.79
C PRO A 200 -9.29 -16.05 11.54
N VAL A 201 -8.12 -16.50 11.11
CA VAL A 201 -7.96 -17.29 9.88
C VAL A 201 -8.74 -18.62 9.95
N SER A 202 -8.92 -19.18 11.15
CA SER A 202 -9.73 -20.38 11.39
C SER A 202 -11.17 -20.26 10.87
N ASP A 203 -11.72 -19.04 10.90
CA ASP A 203 -13.14 -18.80 10.62
C ASP A 203 -13.34 -18.36 9.15
N TRP A 204 -12.25 -18.26 8.37
CA TRP A 204 -12.35 -17.84 6.96
C TRP A 204 -13.04 -18.89 6.10
N TYR A 205 -13.01 -20.16 6.51
CA TYR A 205 -13.73 -21.23 5.82
C TYR A 205 -15.26 -20.95 5.81
N ASP A 206 -15.82 -20.47 6.92
CA ASP A 206 -17.25 -20.17 7.05
C ASP A 206 -17.70 -19.01 6.15
N VAL A 207 -16.78 -18.08 5.87
CA VAL A 207 -17.00 -16.97 4.92
C VAL A 207 -17.14 -17.50 3.48
N MET A 208 -16.54 -18.67 3.18
CA MET A 208 -16.43 -19.25 1.85
C MET A 208 -17.23 -20.56 1.70
N LYS A 209 -18.15 -20.85 2.63
CA LYS A 209 -18.95 -22.09 2.69
C LYS A 209 -19.79 -22.43 1.46
N GLY A 210 -19.95 -21.50 0.51
CA GLY A 210 -20.71 -21.72 -0.72
C GLY A 210 -20.05 -22.71 -1.70
N ASN A 211 -18.74 -22.92 -1.61
CA ASN A 211 -18.01 -23.93 -2.37
C ASN A 211 -16.76 -24.36 -1.60
N THR A 212 -16.81 -25.55 -0.99
CA THR A 212 -15.75 -26.09 -0.14
C THR A 212 -14.43 -26.25 -0.88
N THR A 213 -14.47 -26.76 -2.12
CA THR A 213 -13.27 -26.96 -2.95
C THR A 213 -12.57 -25.64 -3.27
N ALA A 214 -13.34 -24.60 -3.59
CA ALA A 214 -12.78 -23.27 -3.83
C ALA A 214 -12.21 -22.66 -2.54
N ALA A 215 -12.90 -22.84 -1.40
CA ALA A 215 -12.41 -22.38 -0.11
C ALA A 215 -11.06 -23.02 0.26
N ASP A 216 -10.93 -24.35 0.11
CA ASP A 216 -9.69 -25.08 0.36
C ASP A 216 -8.56 -24.58 -0.54
N ALA A 217 -8.83 -24.42 -1.84
CA ALA A 217 -7.86 -23.93 -2.83
C ALA A 217 -7.35 -22.52 -2.48
N ILE A 218 -8.23 -21.63 -2.01
CA ILE A 218 -7.89 -20.27 -1.62
C ILE A 218 -7.05 -20.25 -0.34
N LEU A 219 -7.48 -21.01 0.68
CA LEU A 219 -6.78 -21.09 1.96
C LEU A 219 -5.40 -21.71 1.78
N ASP A 220 -5.26 -22.77 0.99
CA ASP A 220 -3.97 -23.40 0.70
C ASP A 220 -2.96 -22.37 0.18
N ARG A 221 -3.35 -21.59 -0.83
CA ARG A 221 -2.52 -20.56 -1.48
C ARG A 221 -2.26 -19.33 -0.61
N LEU A 222 -3.23 -18.88 0.19
CA LEU A 222 -3.07 -17.69 1.02
C LEU A 222 -2.36 -17.97 2.34
N VAL A 223 -2.63 -19.10 2.97
CA VAL A 223 -2.35 -19.33 4.38
C VAL A 223 -1.01 -20.03 4.59
N HIS A 224 -0.64 -20.99 3.73
CA HIS A 224 0.57 -21.81 3.93
C HIS A 224 1.88 -21.04 3.82
N THR A 225 1.97 -20.05 2.92
CA THR A 225 3.21 -19.27 2.70
C THR A 225 3.19 -17.90 3.35
N SER A 226 2.18 -17.61 4.19
CA SER A 226 1.94 -16.25 4.68
C SER A 226 2.74 -15.82 5.90
N VAL A 227 3.05 -14.52 5.94
CA VAL A 227 3.42 -13.83 7.18
C VAL A 227 2.14 -13.38 7.87
N ARG A 228 1.97 -13.73 9.16
CA ARG A 228 0.74 -13.44 9.91
C ARG A 228 0.97 -12.44 11.05
N PHE A 229 0.03 -11.52 11.20
CA PHE A 229 -0.12 -10.63 12.34
C PHE A 229 -1.51 -10.80 12.93
N GLU A 230 -1.55 -11.17 14.21
CA GLU A 230 -2.79 -11.24 15.00
C GLU A 230 -2.80 -10.08 15.99
N LEU A 231 -3.49 -9.00 15.63
CA LEU A 231 -3.47 -7.77 16.40
C LEU A 231 -4.40 -7.87 17.60
N LYS A 232 -3.84 -7.59 18.79
CA LYS A 232 -4.54 -7.63 20.07
C LYS A 232 -4.61 -6.23 20.71
N GLY A 233 -5.48 -6.11 21.72
CA GLY A 233 -5.64 -4.91 22.55
C GLY A 233 -6.84 -4.04 22.19
N ALA A 234 -6.99 -2.95 22.94
CA ALA A 234 -8.10 -2.01 22.80
C ALA A 234 -8.04 -1.19 21.51
N SER A 235 -9.20 -0.62 21.14
CA SER A 235 -9.33 0.25 19.96
C SER A 235 -8.45 1.49 20.08
N LEU A 236 -7.56 1.69 19.10
CA LEU A 236 -6.73 2.90 18.99
C LEU A 236 -7.54 4.13 18.60
N ARG A 237 -8.74 3.95 18.02
CA ARG A 237 -9.63 5.05 17.62
C ARG A 237 -10.15 5.84 18.84
N GLN A 238 -10.27 5.19 20.00
CA GLN A 238 -10.68 5.87 21.24
C GLN A 238 -9.52 6.69 21.83
N LYS A 239 -8.28 6.19 21.74
CA LYS A 239 -7.09 6.91 22.24
C LYS A 239 -6.77 8.19 21.44
N SER A 240 -7.08 8.24 20.13
CA SER A 240 -6.94 9.48 19.36
C SER A 240 -7.98 10.54 19.76
N ASN A 241 -9.22 10.12 20.06
CA ASN A 241 -10.27 11.06 20.50
C ASN A 241 -9.99 11.64 21.89
N LEU A 242 -9.42 10.85 22.81
CA LEU A 242 -9.03 11.32 24.14
C LEU A 242 -7.96 12.41 24.09
N LYS A 243 -6.97 12.29 23.19
CA LYS A 243 -5.94 13.32 23.00
C LYS A 243 -6.50 14.65 22.44
N CYS A 244 -7.50 14.60 21.56
CA CYS A 244 -8.16 15.81 21.09
C CYS A 244 -8.97 16.52 22.20
N THR A 245 -9.66 15.77 23.07
CA THR A 245 -10.46 16.38 24.15
C THR A 245 -9.64 16.95 25.31
N GLU A 246 -8.41 16.50 25.52
CA GLU A 246 -7.50 17.06 26.55
C GLU A 246 -6.85 18.38 26.10
N THR A 247 -6.78 18.62 24.78
CA THR A 247 -6.21 19.87 24.25
C THR A 247 -7.23 21.03 24.32
N GLU A 248 -8.53 20.73 24.22
CA GLU A 248 -9.61 21.74 24.31
C GLU A 248 -10.06 22.09 25.75
N ARG A 249 -9.49 21.45 26.78
CA ARG A 249 -9.78 21.76 28.20
C ARG A 249 -8.70 22.60 28.88
N ASN A 250 -7.61 22.91 28.17
CA ASN A 250 -6.48 23.69 28.68
C ASN A 250 -6.27 25.03 27.95
N ASP A 251 -7.25 25.47 27.16
CA ASP A 251 -7.32 26.82 26.58
C ASP A 251 -8.43 27.65 27.24
#